data_AF-A0A7J9VW08-F1
#
_entry.id   AF-A0A7J9VW08-F1
#
_cell.length_a   1.000
_cell.length_b   1.000
_cell.length_c   1.000
_cell.angle_alpha   90.00
_cell.angle_beta   90.00
_cell.angle_gamma   90.00
#
_symmetry.space_group_name_H-M   'P 1'
#
loop_
_entity.id
_entity.type
_entity.pdbx_description
1 polymer ?
#
loop_
_entity_poly.entity_id
_entity_poly.type
_entity_poly.pdbx_seq_one_letter_code
_entity_poly.pdbx_strand_id
1 'polypeptide(L)'
;MTGIVVEFCGLPGTGKSTLAGLVSEALMDRDVYCTIADAPISAAVSRSGRIAVKAARAITETSRHPVRTAHMAGWIASSGQESTRDTVATLAQWLAVQRTVTNARRGPGVHLLEEGVVQTLWTLG
;
A
#
# COMPACT_ATOMS: atom_id res chain seq x y z
N MET A 1 -16.13 -14.12 -4.17
CA MET A 1 -16.38 -13.15 -3.08
C MET A 1 -15.35 -12.05 -3.20
N THR A 2 -15.75 -10.79 -3.02
CA THR A 2 -14.83 -9.64 -2.98
C THR A 2 -14.37 -9.41 -1.54
N GLY A 3 -13.07 -9.20 -1.35
CA GLY A 3 -12.50 -8.88 -0.04
C GLY A 3 -12.86 -7.47 0.42
N ILE A 4 -12.94 -7.29 1.73
CA ILE A 4 -13.12 -5.98 2.36
C ILE A 4 -11.73 -5.41 2.63
N VAL A 5 -11.47 -4.19 2.16
CA VAL A 5 -10.21 -3.49 2.41
C VAL A 5 -10.47 -2.36 3.40
N VAL A 6 -9.68 -2.32 4.47
CA VAL A 6 -9.78 -1.30 5.52
C VAL A 6 -8.42 -0.64 5.67
N GLU A 7 -8.37 0.69 5.52
CA GLU A 7 -7.14 1.47 5.71
C GLU A 7 -7.21 2.24 7.02
N PHE A 8 -6.17 2.11 7.86
CA PHE A 8 -6.02 2.94 9.05
C PHE A 8 -5.35 4.26 8.67
N CYS A 9 -6.10 5.35 8.76
CA CYS A 9 -5.59 6.69 8.47
C CYS A 9 -5.11 7.37 9.76
N GLY A 10 -3.92 7.95 9.74
CA GLY A 10 -3.37 8.68 10.89
C GLY A 10 -1.91 9.05 10.71
N LEU A 11 -1.44 10.02 11.50
CA LEU A 11 -0.05 10.49 11.43
C LEU A 11 0.95 9.35 11.74
N PRO A 12 2.19 9.44 11.25
CA PRO A 12 3.26 8.54 11.70
C PRO A 12 3.37 8.54 13.23
N GLY A 13 3.53 7.36 13.82
CA GLY A 13 3.65 7.21 15.28
C GLY A 13 2.32 7.17 16.06
N THR A 14 1.15 7.30 15.44
CA THR A 14 -0.15 7.26 16.16
C THR A 14 -0.63 5.85 16.55
N GLY A 15 0.23 4.83 16.45
CA GLY A 15 -0.13 3.47 16.84
C GLY A 15 -0.98 2.67 15.85
N LYS A 16 -1.01 3.05 14.56
CA LYS A 16 -1.73 2.31 13.50
C LYS A 16 -1.40 0.83 13.47
N SER A 17 -0.12 0.49 13.61
CA SER A 17 0.35 -0.90 13.62
C SER A 17 -0.18 -1.70 14.80
N THR A 18 -0.18 -1.09 15.99
CA THR A 18 -0.76 -1.69 17.19
C THR A 18 -2.26 -1.92 17.00
N LEU A 19 -2.97 -0.92 16.48
CA LEU A 19 -4.41 -1.03 16.22
C LEU A 19 -4.73 -2.09 15.16
N ALA A 20 -3.94 -2.17 14.08
CA ALA A 20 -4.11 -3.19 13.04
C ALA A 20 -3.91 -4.61 13.59
N GLY A 21 -2.91 -4.80 14.47
CA GLY A 21 -2.71 -6.06 15.20
C GLY A 21 -3.92 -6.43 16.04
N LEU A 22 -4.38 -5.52 16.91
CA LEU A 22 -5.52 -5.74 17.80
C LEU A 22 -6.83 -6.01 17.04
N VAL A 23 -7.08 -5.29 15.95
CA VAL A 23 -8.26 -5.52 15.11
C VAL A 23 -8.17 -6.86 14.40
N SER A 24 -6.98 -7.24 13.92
CA SER A 24 -6.78 -8.54 13.28
C SER A 24 -7.04 -9.68 14.26
N GLU A 25 -6.48 -9.61 15.47
CA GLU A 25 -6.74 -10.58 16.55
C GLU A 25 -8.23 -10.66 16.88
N ALA A 26 -8.88 -9.51 17.10
CA ALA A 26 -10.30 -9.45 17.44
C ALA A 26 -11.22 -10.01 16.33
N LEU A 27 -10.83 -9.90 15.05
CA LEU A 27 -11.56 -10.48 13.93
C LEU A 27 -11.35 -11.99 13.85
N MET A 28 -10.12 -12.45 14.05
CA MET A 28 -9.79 -13.87 14.09
C MET A 28 -10.51 -14.60 15.24
N ASP A 29 -10.62 -13.97 16.41
CA ASP A 29 -11.39 -14.49 17.56
C ASP A 29 -12.89 -14.65 17.28
N ARG A 30 -13.39 -14.03 16.20
CA ARG A 30 -14.79 -14.11 15.74
C ARG A 30 -14.95 -14.95 14.48
N ASP A 31 -13.96 -15.79 14.16
CA ASP A 31 -13.90 -16.59 12.94
C ASP A 31 -13.98 -15.77 11.63
N VAL A 32 -13.59 -14.49 11.68
CA VAL A 32 -13.48 -13.63 10.51
C VAL A 32 -12.04 -13.64 10.01
N TYR A 33 -11.81 -14.24 8.84
CA TYR A 33 -10.50 -14.24 8.21
C TYR A 33 -10.01 -12.82 7.96
N CYS A 34 -8.87 -12.47 8.56
CA CYS A 34 -8.28 -11.15 8.48
C CYS A 34 -6.78 -11.24 8.17
N THR A 35 -6.26 -10.30 7.38
CA THR A 35 -4.83 -10.18 7.10
C THR A 35 -4.39 -8.72 7.12
N ILE A 36 -3.13 -8.46 7.48
CA ILE A 36 -2.49 -7.15 7.28
C ILE A 36 -1.78 -7.20 5.93
N ALA A 37 -2.40 -6.66 4.89
CA ALA A 37 -2.03 -6.92 3.50
C ALA A 37 -0.75 -6.18 3.04
N ASP A 38 -0.39 -5.12 3.75
CA ASP A 38 0.81 -4.32 3.55
C ASP A 38 1.94 -4.65 4.53
N ALA A 39 1.78 -5.67 5.38
CA ALA A 39 2.86 -6.15 6.26
C ALA A 39 4.20 -6.37 5.53
N PRO A 40 4.25 -6.92 4.28
CA PRO A 40 5.51 -7.07 3.53
C PRO A 40 6.17 -5.75 3.09
N ILE A 41 5.46 -4.63 3.16
CA ILE A 41 5.95 -3.29 2.83
C ILE A 41 5.95 -2.34 4.03
N SER A 42 5.56 -2.83 5.22
CA SER A 42 5.44 -2.09 6.46
C SER A 42 6.79 -1.67 7.06
N ALA A 43 6.74 -0.72 7.99
CA ALA A 43 7.86 -0.22 8.78
C ALA A 43 8.63 -1.34 9.51
N ALA A 44 7.95 -2.45 9.85
CA ALA A 44 8.51 -3.60 10.55
C ALA A 44 9.49 -4.45 9.71
N VAL A 45 9.45 -4.34 8.37
CA VAL A 45 10.38 -5.06 7.47
C VAL A 45 11.66 -4.25 7.27
N SER A 46 12.81 -4.94 7.17
CA SER A 46 14.10 -4.29 6.89
C SER A 46 14.02 -3.37 5.67
N ARG A 47 14.72 -2.23 5.72
CA ARG A 47 14.66 -1.19 4.68
C ARG A 47 14.96 -1.73 3.28
N SER A 48 15.93 -2.63 3.16
CA SER A 48 16.32 -3.28 1.90
C SER A 48 15.24 -4.26 1.41
N GLY A 49 14.66 -5.07 2.30
CA GLY A 49 13.56 -5.98 1.96
C GLY A 49 12.33 -5.23 1.46
N ARG A 50 11.98 -4.12 2.11
CA ARG A 50 10.87 -3.24 1.71
C ARG A 50 11.06 -2.67 0.30
N ILE A 51 12.26 -2.20 -0.01
CA ILE A 51 12.59 -1.67 -1.34
C ILE A 51 12.46 -2.75 -2.41
N ALA A 52 12.98 -3.95 -2.16
CA ALA A 52 12.91 -5.06 -3.10
C ALA A 52 11.45 -5.48 -3.39
N VAL A 53 10.61 -5.60 -2.35
CA VAL A 53 9.19 -5.95 -2.50
C VAL A 53 8.43 -4.84 -3.23
N LYS A 54 8.67 -3.57 -2.90
CA LYS A 54 8.04 -2.43 -3.60
C LYS A 54 8.43 -2.40 -5.07
N ALA A 55 9.71 -2.58 -5.37
CA ALA A 55 10.21 -2.62 -6.75
C ALA A 55 9.59 -3.79 -7.54
N ALA A 56 9.56 -4.99 -6.98
CA ALA A 56 8.95 -6.15 -7.64
C ALA A 56 7.46 -5.95 -7.92
N ARG A 57 6.71 -5.37 -6.95
CA ARG A 57 5.29 -5.04 -7.12
C ARG A 57 5.10 -3.96 -8.19
N ALA A 58 5.92 -2.90 -8.18
CA ALA A 58 5.87 -1.82 -9.15
C ALA A 58 6.19 -2.29 -10.58
N ILE A 59 7.21 -3.14 -10.75
CA ILE A 59 7.55 -3.75 -12.04
C ILE A 59 6.38 -4.61 -12.53
N THR A 60 5.83 -5.48 -11.66
CA THR A 60 4.69 -6.33 -12.01
C THR A 60 3.48 -5.51 -12.46
N GLU A 61 3.17 -4.43 -11.73
CA GLU A 61 2.06 -3.54 -12.05
C GLU A 61 2.29 -2.80 -13.37
N THR A 62 3.51 -2.31 -13.60
CA THR A 62 3.92 -1.64 -14.84
C THR A 62 3.82 -2.56 -16.05
N SER A 63 4.30 -3.80 -15.94
CA SER A 63 4.24 -4.77 -17.03
C SER A 63 2.80 -5.18 -17.37
N ARG A 64 1.89 -5.15 -16.39
CA ARG A 64 0.47 -5.50 -16.60
C ARG A 64 -0.37 -4.33 -17.08
N HIS A 65 0.00 -3.10 -16.72
CA HIS A 65 -0.80 -1.90 -16.99
C HIS A 65 0.06 -0.71 -17.45
N PRO A 66 0.84 -0.83 -18.54
CA PRO A 66 1.86 0.15 -18.93
C PRO A 66 1.27 1.53 -19.23
N VAL A 67 0.13 1.59 -19.91
CA VAL A 67 -0.56 2.86 -20.23
C VAL A 67 -1.02 3.58 -18.96
N ARG A 68 -1.62 2.85 -18.02
CA ARG A 68 -2.05 3.42 -16.72
C ARG A 68 -0.84 3.93 -15.94
N THR A 69 0.25 3.16 -15.91
CA THR A 69 1.49 3.58 -15.24
C THR A 69 2.06 4.85 -15.86
N ALA A 70 2.07 4.98 -17.19
CA ALA A 70 2.52 6.20 -17.86
C ALA A 70 1.66 7.41 -17.51
N HIS A 71 0.33 7.27 -17.48
CA HIS A 71 -0.57 8.32 -17.02
C HIS A 71 -0.29 8.72 -15.56
N MET A 72 -0.06 7.76 -14.66
CA MET A 72 0.26 8.05 -13.26
C MET A 72 1.60 8.75 -13.12
N ALA A 73 2.61 8.32 -13.88
CA ALA A 73 3.89 8.99 -13.90
C ALA A 73 3.74 10.46 -14.33
N GLY A 74 2.90 10.74 -15.33
CA GLY A 74 2.56 12.10 -15.73
C GLY A 74 1.92 12.92 -14.62
N TRP A 75 0.90 12.38 -13.93
CA TRP A 75 0.23 13.08 -12.82
C TRP A 75 1.17 13.35 -11.64
N ILE A 76 1.98 12.37 -11.25
CA ILE A 76 2.96 12.53 -10.15
C ILE A 76 4.07 13.51 -10.55
N ALA A 77 4.54 13.48 -11.80
CA ALA A 77 5.51 14.47 -12.26
C ALA A 77 4.92 15.89 -12.25
N SER A 78 3.62 16.04 -12.53
CA SER A 78 2.93 17.32 -12.46
C SER A 78 2.57 17.79 -11.04
N SER A 79 2.70 16.95 -10.01
CA SER A 79 2.39 17.32 -8.62
C SER A 79 3.52 18.07 -7.91
N GLY A 80 4.55 18.51 -8.63
CA GLY A 80 5.58 19.42 -8.10
C GLY A 80 6.50 18.77 -7.06
N GLN A 81 6.81 17.48 -7.22
CA GLN A 81 7.78 16.79 -6.35
C GLN A 81 9.13 17.51 -6.35
N GLU A 82 9.84 17.50 -5.21
CA GLU A 82 11.10 18.25 -5.02
C GLU A 82 12.23 17.79 -5.96
N SER A 83 12.23 16.52 -6.36
CA SER A 83 13.24 15.97 -7.27
C SER A 83 12.71 14.81 -8.12
N THR A 84 13.42 14.49 -9.21
CA THR A 84 13.15 13.29 -10.02
C THR A 84 13.20 12.00 -9.20
N ARG A 85 14.09 11.94 -8.20
CA ARG A 85 14.20 10.79 -7.30
C ARG A 85 12.92 10.62 -6.50
N ASP A 86 12.33 11.71 -6.04
CA ASP A 86 11.08 11.69 -5.27
C ASP A 86 9.91 11.30 -6.16
N THR A 87 9.84 11.82 -7.39
CA THR A 87 8.87 11.36 -8.41
C THR A 87 8.92 9.85 -8.62
N VAL A 88 10.12 9.27 -8.77
CA VAL A 88 10.30 7.83 -8.95
C VAL A 88 9.92 7.05 -7.70
N ALA A 89 10.32 7.52 -6.51
CA ALA A 89 10.00 6.88 -5.25
C ALA A 89 8.49 6.87 -4.99
N THR A 90 7.82 8.00 -5.23
CA THR A 90 6.38 8.17 -5.08
C THR A 90 5.62 7.33 -6.10
N LEU A 91 6.06 7.27 -7.36
CA LEU A 91 5.47 6.38 -8.36
C LEU A 91 5.60 4.90 -7.96
N ALA A 92 6.78 4.47 -7.50
CA ALA A 92 6.98 3.09 -7.06
C ALA A 92 6.10 2.74 -5.87
N GLN A 93 5.95 3.66 -4.91
CA GLN A 93 5.04 3.52 -3.78
C GLN A 93 3.59 3.37 -4.23
N TRP A 94 3.13 4.27 -5.12
CA TRP A 94 1.78 4.26 -5.66
C TRP A 94 1.44 2.93 -6.33
N LEU A 95 2.32 2.45 -7.21
CA LEU A 95 2.13 1.17 -7.90
C LEU A 95 2.12 -0.02 -6.93
N ALA A 96 2.97 0.00 -5.90
CA ALA A 96 2.99 -1.03 -4.87
C ALA A 96 1.66 -1.06 -4.07
N VAL A 97 1.14 0.10 -3.69
CA VAL A 97 -0.16 0.22 -2.98
C VAL A 97 -1.31 -0.21 -3.88
N GLN A 98 -1.36 0.23 -5.14
CA GLN A 98 -2.39 -0.20 -6.09
C GLN A 98 -2.43 -1.74 -6.24
N ARG A 99 -1.26 -2.36 -6.38
CA ARG A 99 -1.17 -3.83 -6.48
C ARG A 99 -1.65 -4.51 -5.20
N THR A 100 -1.29 -3.97 -4.03
CA THR A 100 -1.67 -4.48 -2.71
C THR A 100 -3.19 -4.46 -2.55
N VAL A 101 -3.82 -3.30 -2.80
CA VAL A 101 -5.27 -3.13 -2.75
C VAL A 101 -5.98 -4.03 -3.76
N THR A 102 -5.46 -4.12 -4.99
CA THR A 102 -6.05 -4.98 -6.02
C THR A 102 -6.03 -6.45 -5.63
N ASN A 103 -4.95 -6.92 -5.01
CA ASN A 103 -4.88 -8.29 -4.49
C ASN A 103 -5.83 -8.50 -3.32
N ALA A 104 -5.86 -7.58 -2.37
CA ALA A 104 -6.76 -7.62 -1.22
C ALA A 104 -8.24 -7.69 -1.65
N ARG A 105 -8.66 -6.87 -2.62
CA ARG A 105 -10.04 -6.91 -3.14
C ARG A 105 -10.43 -8.23 -3.81
N ARG A 106 -9.45 -8.99 -4.31
CA ARG A 106 -9.66 -10.30 -4.97
C ARG A 106 -9.63 -11.47 -3.98
N GLY A 107 -9.02 -11.31 -2.81
CA GLY A 107 -9.01 -12.31 -1.75
C GLY A 107 -10.32 -12.31 -0.95
N PRO A 108 -10.75 -13.43 -0.35
CA PRO A 108 -11.83 -13.44 0.63
C PRO A 108 -11.36 -12.87 1.97
N GLY A 109 -12.30 -12.34 2.76
CA GLY A 109 -12.07 -11.85 4.12
C GLY A 109 -11.77 -10.35 4.22
N VAL A 110 -11.19 -9.95 5.35
CA VAL A 110 -10.81 -8.57 5.66
C VAL A 110 -9.31 -8.38 5.47
N HIS A 111 -8.95 -7.28 4.82
CA HIS A 111 -7.57 -6.91 4.55
C HIS A 111 -7.29 -5.52 5.10
N LEU A 112 -6.52 -5.46 6.18
CA LEU A 112 -6.10 -4.24 6.84
C LEU A 112 -4.88 -3.65 6.13
N LEU A 113 -4.82 -2.33 6.03
CA LEU A 113 -3.70 -1.56 5.50
C LEU A 113 -3.29 -0.50 6.54
N GLU A 114 -2.00 -0.48 6.88
CA GLU A 114 -1.37 0.53 7.73
C GLU A 114 -0.94 1.76 6.91
N GLU A 115 -0.59 1.55 5.64
CA GLU A 115 -0.29 2.55 4.61
C GLU A 115 -1.02 2.18 3.30
N GLY A 116 -2.15 2.81 3.03
CA GLY A 116 -2.96 2.55 1.84
C GLY A 116 -3.00 3.72 0.86
N VAL A 117 -4.12 3.83 0.15
CA VAL A 117 -4.31 4.81 -0.92
C VAL A 117 -4.40 6.22 -0.34
N VAL A 118 -5.12 6.38 0.77
CA VAL A 118 -5.35 7.70 1.39
C VAL A 118 -4.02 8.25 1.91
N GLN A 119 -3.24 7.44 2.62
CA GLN A 119 -1.92 7.85 3.13
C GLN A 119 -0.95 8.18 1.98
N THR A 120 -1.01 7.44 0.87
CA THR A 120 -0.16 7.71 -0.29
C THR A 120 -0.56 9.00 -1.00
N LEU A 121 -1.87 9.29 -1.13
CA LEU A 121 -2.37 10.55 -1.67
C LEU A 121 -1.98 11.74 -0.80
N TRP A 122 -2.07 11.60 0.53
CA TRP A 122 -1.59 12.64 1.46
C TRP A 122 -0.09 12.94 1.28
N THR A 123 0.71 11.92 0.97
CA THR A 123 2.16 12.06 0.76
C THR A 123 2.49 12.75 -0.57
N LEU A 124 1.58 12.67 -1.55
CA LEU A 124 1.74 13.29 -2.86
C LEU A 124 1.57 14.82 -2.85
N GLY A 125 0.82 15.36 -1.89
CA GLY A 125 0.44 16.77 -1.81
C GLY A 125 -0.99 17.00 -2.30
#